data_AF-A0A7J4RIJ5-F1
#
_entry.id   AF-A0A7J4RIJ5-F1
#
_cell.length_a   1.000
_cell.length_b   1.000
_cell.length_c   1.000
_cell.angle_alpha   90.00
_cell.angle_beta   90.00
_cell.angle_gamma   90.00
#
_symmetry.space_group_name_H-M   'P 1'
#
loop_
_entity.id
_entity.type
_entity.pdbx_description
1 polymer ?
#
loop_
_entity_poly.entity_id
_entity_poly.type
_entity_poly.pdbx_seq_one_letter_code
_entity_poly.pdbx_strand_id
1 'polypeptide(L)' 'DSIVRGTTSEQIIDMAREVGASKVYFASAAPPVRHPNVYGIDMPAVDEFIANGKSVEEINTT' A
#
# COMPACT_ATOMS: atom_id res chain seq x y z
N ASP A 1 -4.08 -7.09 -4.23
CA ASP A 1 -4.95 -7.67 -3.16
C ASP A 1 -4.86 -6.85 -1.88
N SER A 2 -3.66 -6.60 -1.40
CA SER A 2 -3.27 -5.94 -0.17
C SER A 2 -2.23 -4.85 -0.48
N ILE A 3 -2.02 -3.94 0.47
CA ILE A 3 -0.94 -2.94 0.42
C ILE A 3 -0.12 -3.11 1.71
N VAL A 4 1.16 -3.43 1.57
CA VAL A 4 2.07 -3.69 2.71
C VAL A 4 3.07 -2.54 2.86
N ARG A 5 4.06 -2.45 1.96
CA ARG A 5 5.09 -1.39 1.96
C ARG A 5 4.70 -0.16 1.13
N GLY A 6 3.70 -0.29 0.25
CA GLY A 6 3.24 0.80 -0.64
C GLY A 6 4.10 1.03 -1.90
N THR A 7 5.38 0.66 -1.90
CA THR A 7 6.30 0.88 -3.03
C THR A 7 5.83 0.25 -4.34
N THR A 8 5.30 -0.98 -4.30
CA THR A 8 4.77 -1.64 -5.50
C THR A 8 3.51 -0.94 -6.03
N SER A 9 2.60 -0.51 -5.14
CA SER A 9 1.40 0.22 -5.56
C SER A 9 1.75 1.58 -6.16
N GLU A 10 2.74 2.28 -5.61
CA GLU A 10 3.25 3.54 -6.16
C GLU A 10 3.77 3.36 -7.59
N GLN A 11 4.66 2.39 -7.80
CA GLN A 11 5.18 2.05 -9.14
C GLN A 11 4.05 1.70 -10.13
N ILE A 12 3.05 0.92 -9.70
CA ILE A 12 1.90 0.57 -10.55
C ILE A 12 1.09 1.82 -10.93
N ILE A 13 0.87 2.73 -9.97
CA ILE A 13 0.15 3.98 -10.21
C ILE A 13 0.94 4.84 -11.21
N ASP A 14 2.25 4.94 -11.07
CA ASP A 14 3.10 5.72 -11.97
C ASP A 14 3.13 5.14 -13.37
N MET A 15 3.25 3.82 -13.52
CA MET A 15 3.13 3.15 -14.83
C MET A 15 1.79 3.45 -15.50
N ALA A 16 0.69 3.50 -14.75
CA ALA A 16 -0.62 3.86 -15.29
C ALA A 16 -0.67 5.34 -15.74
N ARG A 17 -0.05 6.26 -14.99
CA ARG A 17 0.06 7.68 -15.37
C ARG A 17 0.94 7.88 -16.60
N GLU A 18 2.06 7.16 -16.71
CA GLU A 18 3.00 7.23 -17.83
C GLU A 18 2.35 6.89 -19.17
N VAL A 19 1.35 5.98 -19.17
CA VAL A 19 0.57 5.64 -20.38
C VAL A 19 -0.65 6.56 -20.60
N GLY A 20 -0.75 7.67 -19.87
CA GLY A 20 -1.73 8.73 -20.09
C GLY A 20 -3.02 8.62 -19.28
N ALA A 21 -3.04 7.86 -18.17
CA ALA A 21 -4.22 7.84 -17.29
C ALA A 21 -4.45 9.23 -16.65
N SER A 22 -5.64 9.80 -16.86
CA SER A 22 -6.00 11.13 -16.34
C SER A 22 -6.30 11.12 -14.84
N LYS A 23 -6.85 10.01 -14.33
CA LYS A 23 -7.08 9.76 -12.90
C LYS A 23 -6.80 8.28 -12.62
N VAL A 24 -6.09 8.01 -11.53
CA VAL A 24 -5.79 6.66 -11.07
C VAL A 24 -6.39 6.49 -9.69
N TYR A 25 -7.22 5.46 -9.51
CA TYR A 25 -7.78 5.09 -8.23
C TYR A 25 -7.29 3.69 -7.87
N PHE A 26 -6.92 3.49 -6.61
CA PHE A 26 -6.40 2.22 -6.13
C PHE A 26 -7.30 1.69 -5.00
N ALA A 27 -7.69 0.42 -5.08
CA ALA A 27 -8.52 -0.23 -4.07
C ALA A 27 -7.86 -1.54 -3.63
N SER A 28 -7.70 -1.70 -2.32
CA SER A 28 -7.24 -2.96 -1.73
C SER A 28 -8.45 -3.81 -1.36
N ALA A 29 -8.37 -5.12 -1.63
CA ALA A 29 -9.35 -6.10 -1.17
C ALA A 29 -9.20 -6.39 0.34
N ALA A 30 -8.00 -6.19 0.88
CA ALA A 30 -7.72 -6.34 2.30
C ALA A 30 -7.85 -4.99 3.04
N PRO A 31 -8.17 -5.01 4.35
CA PRO A 31 -7.97 -3.85 5.22
C PRO A 31 -6.49 -3.42 5.25
N PRO A 32 -6.19 -2.17 5.68
CA PRO A 32 -4.80 -1.71 5.80
C PRO A 32 -3.98 -2.62 6.73
N VAL A 33 -2.83 -3.09 6.24
CA VAL A 33 -1.92 -3.99 6.98
C VAL A 33 -1.12 -3.17 7.98
N ARG A 34 -1.39 -3.37 9.28
CA ARG A 34 -0.78 -2.58 10.37
C ARG A 34 0.06 -3.39 11.34
N HIS A 35 -0.05 -4.72 11.30
CA HIS A 35 0.64 -5.61 12.23
C HIS A 35 1.23 -6.81 11.50
N PRO A 36 2.44 -7.25 11.87
CA PRO A 36 3.05 -8.41 11.24
C PRO A 36 2.29 -9.67 11.66
N ASN A 37 2.25 -10.64 10.75
CA ASN A 37 1.76 -11.95 11.10
C ASN A 37 2.85 -12.70 11.88
N VAL A 38 2.51 -13.24 13.04
CA VAL A 38 3.43 -14.02 13.89
C VAL A 38 3.08 -15.51 13.93
N TYR A 39 2.22 -15.95 13.01
CA TYR A 39 1.67 -17.31 12.94
C TYR A 39 2.05 -18.05 11.65
N GLY A 40 3.11 -17.61 10.98
CA GLY A 40 3.73 -18.34 9.86
C GLY A 40 3.59 -17.72 8.48
N ILE A 41 3.01 -16.53 8.34
CA ILE A 41 3.09 -15.73 7.10
C ILE A 41 4.24 -14.75 7.24
N ASP A 42 5.20 -14.82 6.31
CA ASP A 42 6.32 -13.89 6.25
C ASP A 42 5.82 -12.46 5.97
N MET A 43 6.23 -11.53 6.83
CA MET A 43 5.82 -10.13 6.79
C MET A 43 7.01 -9.27 7.26
N PRO A 44 7.18 -8.07 6.69
CA PRO A 44 8.26 -7.17 7.09
C PRO A 44 8.04 -6.60 8.50
N ALA A 45 9.02 -5.85 9.00
CA ALA A 45 8.91 -5.20 10.29
C ALA A 45 7.79 -4.14 10.30
N VAL A 46 7.22 -3.88 11.48
CA VAL A 46 6.02 -3.04 11.61
C VAL A 46 6.23 -1.59 11.12
N ASP A 47 7.44 -1.07 11.28
CA ASP A 47 7.89 0.23 10.81
C ASP A 47 8.01 0.32 9.28
N GLU A 48 8.07 -0.82 8.60
CA GLU A 48 8.12 -0.90 7.15
C GLU A 48 6.72 -0.92 6.49
N PHE A 49 5.65 -1.01 7.27
CA PHE A 49 4.29 -0.91 6.73
C PHE A 49 3.91 0.54 6.45
N ILE A 50 3.42 0.80 5.24
CA ILE A 50 2.93 2.14 4.87
C ILE A 50 1.77 2.60 5.74
N ALA A 51 0.95 1.66 6.24
CA ALA A 51 -0.22 1.95 7.06
C ALA A 51 0.07 2.03 8.58
N ASN A 52 1.34 1.86 9.00
CA ASN A 52 1.70 1.94 10.41
C ASN A 52 1.49 3.37 10.95
N GLY A 53 0.55 3.53 11.89
CA GLY A 53 0.22 4.82 12.48
C GLY A 53 -0.43 5.84 11.54
N LYS A 54 -0.78 5.46 10.30
CA LYS A 54 -1.36 6.36 9.29
C LYS A 54 -2.84 6.07 9.04
N SER A 55 -3.58 7.15 8.80
CA SER A 55 -4.92 7.16 8.20
C SER A 55 -4.86 6.83 6.71
N VAL A 56 -6.02 6.53 6.11
CA VAL A 56 -6.10 6.23 4.66
C VAL A 56 -5.78 7.47 3.84
N GLU A 57 -6.19 8.65 4.32
CA GLU A 57 -5.91 9.95 3.71
C GLU A 57 -4.40 10.24 3.66
N GLU A 58 -3.68 9.95 4.75
CA GLU A 58 -2.22 10.09 4.81
C GLU A 58 -1.51 9.10 3.87
N ILE A 59 -2.01 7.87 3.76
CA ILE A 59 -1.47 6.87 2.82
C ILE A 59 -1.69 7.32 1.37
N ASN A 60 -2.86 7.89 1.05
CA ASN A 60 -3.20 8.35 -0.31
C ASN A 60 -2.38 9.56 -0.78
N THR A 61 -1.73 10.27 0.13
CA THR A 61 -0.89 11.44 -0.16
C THR A 61 0.59 11.09 -0.21
N THR A 62 0.96 9.86 0.21
CA THR A 62 2.33 9.34 0.11
C THR A 62 2.61 8.95 -1.33
#